data_AF-A0A5E4ETH2-F1
#
_entry.id   AF-A0A5E4ETH2-F1
#
_cell.length_a   1.000
_cell.length_b   1.000
_cell.length_c   1.000
_cell.angle_alpha   90.00
_cell.angle_beta   90.00
_cell.angle_gamma   90.00
#
_symmetry.space_group_name_H-M   'P 1'
#
loop_
_entity.id
_entity.type
_entity.pdbx_description
1 polymer ?
#
loop_
_entity_poly.entity_id
_entity_poly.type
_entity_poly.pdbx_seq_one_letter_code
_entity_poly.pdbx_strand_id
1 'polypeptide(L)'
;MFICAAKVDKGKVPPAFTLKDQDGKTVSLSKFKGKHVAFAKKYKLPYTLLSDEGNKVRKEWGVPSDLFGTLPGRQTYVLDKNGVVQLIYNNQFQPEKLIDETLKFLQSL
;
A
#
# COMPACT_ATOMS: atom_id res chain seq x y z
N MET A 1 -19.48 18.64 -8.26
CA MET A 1 -18.22 18.04 -8.74
C MET A 1 -17.86 16.89 -7.80
N PHE A 2 -18.26 15.67 -8.13
CA PHE A 2 -18.02 14.52 -7.25
C PHE A 2 -16.61 13.96 -7.50
N ILE A 3 -15.73 14.10 -6.52
CA ILE A 3 -14.42 13.43 -6.55
C ILE A 3 -14.67 11.98 -6.13
N CYS A 4 -14.74 11.07 -7.11
CA CYS A 4 -14.77 9.63 -6.86
C CYS A 4 -13.39 9.16 -6.38
N ALA A 5 -13.04 9.49 -5.14
CA ALA A 5 -12.00 8.78 -4.40
C ALA A 5 -12.53 7.37 -4.11
N ALA A 6 -11.98 6.36 -4.77
CA ALA A 6 -12.40 4.98 -4.61
C ALA A 6 -11.82 4.43 -3.30
N LYS A 7 -12.51 4.75 -2.19
CA LYS A 7 -12.20 4.22 -0.85
C LYS A 7 -12.09 2.70 -0.94
N VAL A 8 -10.89 2.20 -0.67
CA VAL A 8 -10.63 0.76 -0.68
C VAL A 8 -11.19 0.15 0.61
N ASP A 9 -12.14 -0.76 0.47
CA ASP A 9 -12.80 -1.49 1.57
C ASP A 9 -12.49 -2.99 1.52
N LYS A 10 -12.62 -3.67 2.66
CA LYS A 10 -12.51 -5.15 2.74
C LYS A 10 -13.59 -5.81 1.87
N GLY A 11 -13.22 -6.88 1.17
CA GLY A 11 -14.08 -7.63 0.26
C GLY A 11 -14.20 -7.04 -1.14
N LYS A 12 -13.51 -5.94 -1.47
CA LYS A 12 -13.49 -5.33 -2.81
C LYS A 12 -12.13 -5.47 -3.49
N VAL A 13 -12.13 -5.46 -4.82
CA VAL A 13 -10.93 -5.26 -5.65
C VAL A 13 -10.65 -3.76 -5.72
N PRO A 14 -9.44 -3.28 -5.41
CA PRO A 14 -9.12 -1.85 -5.45
C PRO A 14 -8.82 -1.38 -6.88
N PRO A 15 -8.79 -0.05 -7.13
CA PRO A 15 -8.39 0.49 -8.43
C PRO A 15 -7.00 -0.01 -8.84
N ALA A 16 -6.89 -0.57 -10.05
CA ALA A 16 -5.62 -0.98 -10.61
C ALA A 16 -4.75 0.25 -10.89
N PHE A 17 -3.53 0.25 -10.36
CA PHE A 17 -2.55 1.30 -10.59
C PHE A 17 -1.33 0.76 -11.33
N THR A 18 -0.56 1.68 -11.92
CA THR A 18 0.76 1.39 -12.50
C THR A 18 1.71 2.50 -12.08
N LEU A 19 2.81 2.12 -11.41
CA LEU A 19 3.81 3.05 -10.88
C LEU A 19 5.16 2.84 -11.55
N LYS A 20 6.11 3.73 -11.24
CA LYS A 20 7.49 3.62 -11.70
C LYS A 20 8.37 2.88 -10.72
N ASP A 21 9.42 2.30 -11.30
CA ASP A 21 10.33 1.39 -10.65
C ASP A 21 11.68 2.06 -10.24
N GLN A 22 12.48 1.41 -9.37
CA GLN A 22 13.66 1.95 -8.70
C GLN A 22 14.86 1.92 -9.64
N ASP A 23 14.81 1.00 -10.60
CA ASP A 23 15.68 0.92 -11.77
C ASP A 23 14.99 1.59 -13.00
N GLY A 24 13.86 2.30 -12.78
CA GLY A 24 13.18 3.17 -13.74
C GLY A 24 12.06 2.51 -14.56
N LYS A 25 11.74 1.23 -14.33
CA LYS A 25 10.77 0.47 -15.14
C LYS A 25 9.32 0.94 -14.93
N THR A 26 8.39 0.42 -15.74
CA THR A 26 6.94 0.55 -15.49
C THR A 26 6.43 -0.73 -14.85
N VAL A 27 5.75 -0.60 -13.71
CA VAL A 27 5.39 -1.72 -12.81
C VAL A 27 3.92 -1.66 -12.40
N SER A 28 3.15 -2.62 -12.90
CA SER A 28 1.82 -2.98 -12.41
C SER A 28 1.95 -4.04 -11.30
N LEU A 29 0.89 -4.31 -10.53
CA LEU A 29 0.88 -5.21 -9.35
C LEU A 29 1.48 -6.63 -9.53
N SER A 30 1.80 -7.06 -10.75
CA SER A 30 2.40 -8.36 -11.08
C SER A 30 3.94 -8.38 -11.18
N LYS A 31 4.63 -7.23 -11.15
CA LYS A 31 6.11 -7.09 -11.16
C LYS A 31 6.48 -5.69 -10.64
N PHE A 32 7.38 -5.58 -9.67
CA PHE A 32 7.73 -4.36 -8.89
C PHE A 32 9.28 -4.12 -8.93
N LYS A 33 9.84 -2.93 -8.65
CA LYS A 33 10.27 -2.32 -7.33
C LYS A 33 10.47 -0.81 -7.59
N GLY A 34 10.34 0.16 -6.68
CA GLY A 34 10.25 1.63 -6.96
C GLY A 34 11.13 2.54 -6.10
N LYS A 35 11.36 3.80 -6.55
CA LYS A 35 12.29 4.89 -6.07
C LYS A 35 12.71 4.89 -4.58
N HIS A 36 13.33 3.80 -4.16
CA HIS A 36 13.85 3.53 -2.83
C HIS A 36 15.16 2.72 -2.92
N VAL A 37 15.90 2.86 -4.03
CA VAL A 37 17.10 2.04 -4.34
C VAL A 37 18.07 1.99 -3.17
N ALA A 38 18.45 3.15 -2.63
CA ALA A 38 19.40 3.27 -1.54
C ALA A 38 18.87 2.67 -0.23
N PHE A 39 17.58 2.86 0.07
CA PHE A 39 16.95 2.32 1.28
C PHE A 39 16.83 0.78 1.21
N ALA A 40 16.35 0.26 0.07
CA ALA A 40 16.24 -1.18 -0.17
C ALA A 40 17.62 -1.87 -0.15
N LYS A 41 18.66 -1.24 -0.71
CA LYS A 41 20.05 -1.73 -0.65
C LYS A 41 20.61 -1.66 0.78
N LYS A 42 20.44 -0.54 1.50
CA LYS A 42 20.93 -0.33 2.87
C LYS A 42 20.37 -1.35 3.86
N TYR A 43 19.06 -1.62 3.79
CA TYR A 43 18.38 -2.56 4.69
C TYR A 43 18.18 -3.96 4.10
N LYS A 44 18.79 -4.25 2.93
CA LYS A 44 18.74 -5.54 2.22
C LYS A 44 17.32 -6.13 2.10
N LEU A 45 16.34 -5.27 1.78
CA LEU A 45 14.93 -5.64 1.82
C LEU A 45 14.58 -6.67 0.73
N PRO A 46 14.03 -7.85 1.07
CA PRO A 46 13.70 -8.90 0.11
C PRO A 46 12.48 -8.55 -0.75
N TYR A 47 11.74 -7.52 -0.36
CA TYR A 47 10.50 -7.07 -1.00
C TYR A 47 10.66 -5.71 -1.70
N THR A 48 9.56 -5.29 -2.28
CA THR A 48 9.56 -4.59 -3.55
C THR A 48 8.74 -3.31 -3.36
N LEU A 49 9.41 -2.24 -2.92
CA LEU A 49 8.84 -0.91 -2.64
C LEU A 49 8.26 -0.28 -3.93
N LEU A 50 7.47 0.80 -3.86
CA LEU A 50 7.00 1.55 -5.02
C LEU A 50 7.06 3.06 -4.75
N SER A 51 7.11 3.89 -5.80
CA SER A 51 7.09 5.34 -5.66
C SER A 51 5.85 5.94 -6.32
N ASP A 52 4.93 6.46 -5.50
CA ASP A 52 3.71 7.15 -5.93
C ASP A 52 4.00 8.65 -6.17
N GLU A 53 4.74 8.94 -7.25
CA GLU A 53 5.07 10.32 -7.63
C GLU A 53 3.80 11.15 -7.90
N GLY A 54 3.52 12.11 -7.02
CA GLY A 54 2.33 12.97 -7.07
C GLY A 54 1.14 12.52 -6.20
N ASN A 55 1.32 11.48 -5.36
CA ASN A 55 0.28 10.93 -4.48
C ASN A 55 -0.99 10.48 -5.25
N LYS A 56 -0.83 9.90 -6.45
CA LYS A 56 -1.95 9.51 -7.31
C LYS A 56 -2.66 8.28 -6.77
N VAL A 57 -1.90 7.20 -6.52
CA VAL A 57 -2.43 5.95 -5.96
C VAL A 57 -3.00 6.19 -4.58
N ARG A 58 -2.33 7.01 -3.76
CA ARG A 58 -2.81 7.42 -2.43
C ARG A 58 -4.20 8.06 -2.49
N LYS A 59 -4.44 8.94 -3.47
CA LYS A 59 -5.74 9.61 -3.69
C LYS A 59 -6.79 8.65 -4.25
N GLU A 60 -6.43 7.86 -5.26
CA GLU A 60 -7.33 6.88 -5.89
C GLU A 60 -7.83 5.85 -4.87
N TRP A 61 -6.95 5.37 -3.99
CA TRP A 61 -7.28 4.37 -2.96
C TRP A 61 -7.96 4.95 -1.71
N GLY A 62 -8.11 6.29 -1.65
CA GLY A 62 -8.77 6.98 -0.55
C GLY A 62 -8.05 6.87 0.81
N VAL A 63 -6.71 6.74 0.80
CA VAL A 63 -5.91 6.65 2.03
C VAL A 63 -6.00 7.98 2.79
N PRO A 64 -6.49 8.00 4.05
CA PRO A 64 -6.68 9.23 4.79
C PRO A 64 -5.35 9.94 5.06
N SER A 65 -5.41 11.25 5.31
CA SER A 65 -4.30 11.99 5.88
C SER A 65 -4.44 11.99 7.39
N ASP A 66 -3.41 11.54 8.08
CA ASP A 66 -3.37 11.58 9.54
C ASP A 66 -2.96 12.98 10.03
N LEU A 67 -3.14 13.21 11.34
CA LEU A 67 -2.74 14.43 12.05
C LEU A 67 -3.18 15.74 11.34
N PHE A 68 -4.47 16.05 11.39
CA PHE A 68 -5.06 17.28 10.82
C PHE A 68 -4.73 17.54 9.33
N GLY A 69 -4.42 16.50 8.55
CA GLY A 69 -4.04 16.63 7.15
C GLY A 69 -2.57 16.92 6.89
N THR A 70 -1.75 17.04 7.95
CA THR A 70 -0.32 17.39 7.85
C THR A 70 0.58 16.18 7.59
N LEU A 71 0.13 14.95 7.92
CA LEU A 71 0.88 13.72 7.68
C LEU A 71 0.20 12.83 6.64
N PRO A 72 0.98 12.19 5.73
CA PRO A 72 0.48 11.06 4.96
C PRO A 72 0.14 9.92 5.93
N GLY A 73 -1.13 9.50 5.98
CA GLY A 73 -1.54 8.43 6.88
C GLY A 73 -1.02 7.05 6.46
N ARG A 74 -0.74 6.18 7.43
CA ARG A 74 -0.16 4.84 7.20
C ARG A 74 -1.23 3.75 7.19
N GLN A 75 -1.57 3.32 5.98
CA GLN A 75 -2.50 2.22 5.74
C GLN A 75 -1.81 1.06 5.01
N THR A 76 -1.97 -0.15 5.53
CA THR A 76 -1.53 -1.41 4.91
C THR A 76 -2.74 -2.21 4.45
N TYR A 77 -2.62 -2.84 3.29
CA TYR A 77 -3.66 -3.68 2.70
C TYR A 77 -3.09 -5.08 2.47
N VAL A 78 -3.82 -6.11 2.86
CA VAL A 78 -3.54 -7.51 2.48
C VAL A 78 -4.57 -7.91 1.44
N LEU A 79 -4.09 -8.36 0.28
CA LEU A 79 -4.92 -8.82 -0.84
C LEU A 79 -4.72 -10.33 -1.04
N ASP A 80 -5.75 -11.01 -1.51
CA ASP A 80 -5.64 -12.40 -1.96
C ASP A 80 -5.12 -12.53 -3.40
N LYS A 81 -5.02 -13.78 -3.89
CA LYS A 81 -4.56 -14.11 -5.24
C LYS A 81 -5.46 -13.56 -6.36
N ASN A 82 -6.70 -13.20 -6.05
CA ASN A 82 -7.67 -12.61 -6.99
C ASN A 82 -7.65 -11.07 -6.93
N GLY A 83 -6.81 -10.48 -6.08
CA GLY A 83 -6.74 -9.03 -5.88
C GLY A 83 -7.84 -8.47 -4.97
N VAL A 84 -8.57 -9.31 -4.24
CA VAL A 84 -9.59 -8.86 -3.28
C VAL A 84 -8.93 -8.50 -1.96
N VAL A 85 -9.29 -7.35 -1.37
CA VAL A 85 -8.76 -6.89 -0.08
C VAL A 85 -9.34 -7.70 1.06
N GLN A 86 -8.47 -8.43 1.76
CA GLN A 86 -8.81 -9.32 2.86
C GLN A 86 -8.61 -8.68 4.25
N LEU A 87 -7.61 -7.81 4.39
CA LEU A 87 -7.34 -7.04 5.60
C LEU A 87 -6.97 -5.60 5.24
N ILE A 88 -7.43 -4.65 6.06
CA ILE A 88 -7.03 -3.25 6.04
C ILE A 88 -6.55 -2.89 7.43
N TYR A 89 -5.31 -2.40 7.53
CA TYR A 89 -4.70 -1.98 8.77
C TYR A 89 -4.31 -0.52 8.69
N ASN A 90 -5.02 0.36 9.40
CA ASN A 90 -4.68 1.77 9.51
C ASN A 90 -4.28 2.08 10.97
N ASN A 91 -2.98 2.10 11.23
CA ASN A 91 -2.45 2.48 12.54
C ASN A 91 -1.08 3.14 12.36
N GLN A 92 -1.02 4.44 12.63
CA GLN A 92 0.18 5.27 12.51
C GLN A 92 1.18 5.06 13.67
N PHE A 93 0.74 4.57 14.83
CA PHE A 93 1.52 4.59 16.07
C PHE A 93 2.01 3.20 16.54
N GLN A 94 1.40 2.10 16.08
CA GLN A 94 1.78 0.74 16.47
C GLN A 94 2.10 -0.12 15.22
N PRO A 95 3.26 0.09 14.56
CA PRO A 95 3.61 -0.66 13.34
C PRO A 95 3.84 -2.15 13.58
N GLU A 96 4.23 -2.54 14.79
CA GLU A 96 4.56 -3.93 15.14
C GLU A 96 3.31 -4.82 15.18
N LYS A 97 2.19 -4.30 15.68
CA LYS A 97 0.91 -5.02 15.75
C LYS A 97 0.35 -5.42 14.38
N LEU A 98 0.72 -4.72 13.31
CA LEU A 98 0.41 -5.14 11.93
C LEU A 98 0.86 -6.58 11.69
N ILE A 99 2.04 -6.95 12.19
CA ILE A 99 2.64 -8.27 11.97
C ILE A 99 1.79 -9.32 12.70
N ASP A 100 1.51 -9.11 13.98
CA ASP A 100 0.70 -10.04 14.79
C ASP A 100 -0.73 -10.20 14.24
N GLU A 101 -1.39 -9.11 13.87
CA GLU A 101 -2.75 -9.14 13.33
C GLU A 101 -2.80 -9.78 11.94
N THR A 102 -1.81 -9.50 11.09
CA THR A 102 -1.70 -10.14 9.77
C THR A 102 -1.40 -11.63 9.89
N LEU A 103 -0.49 -12.04 10.78
CA LEU A 103 -0.17 -13.45 11.01
C LEU A 103 -1.37 -14.21 11.57
N LYS A 104 -2.06 -13.68 12.59
CA LYS A 104 -3.30 -14.27 13.14
C LYS A 104 -4.38 -14.40 12.07
N PHE A 105 -4.55 -13.38 11.23
CA PHE A 105 -5.50 -13.43 10.13
C PHE A 105 -5.12 -14.51 9.11
N LEU A 106 -3.87 -14.57 8.65
CA LEU A 106 -3.40 -15.58 7.70
C LEU A 106 -3.45 -17.01 8.25
N GLN A 107 -3.30 -17.19 9.57
CA GLN A 107 -3.47 -18.49 10.25
C GLN A 107 -4.94 -18.89 10.45
N SER A 108 -5.89 -17.98 10.23
CA SER A 108 -7.34 -18.23 10.35
C SER A 108 -8.05 -18.45 9.00
N LEU A 109 -7.30 -18.44 7.90
CA LEU A 109 -7.75 -18.74 6.53
C LEU A 109 -7.54 -20.22 6.18
#